data_AF-A0A160LJX7-F1
#
_entry.id   AF-A0A160LJX7-F1
#
_cell.length_a   1.000
_cell.length_b   1.000
_cell.length_c   1.000
_cell.angle_alpha   90.00
_cell.angle_beta   90.00
_cell.angle_gamma   90.00
#
_symmetry.space_group_name_H-M   'P 1'
#
loop_
_entity.id
_entity.type
_entity.pdbx_description
1 polymer ?
#
loop_
_entity_poly.entity_id
_entity_poly.type
_entity_poly.pdbx_seq_one_letter_code
_entity_poly.pdbx_strand_id
1 'polypeptide(L)'
;MTLNLTNLLASQVTGYLAYNDHYNTDTLKKINYVTAANGLFRVEKTPIAIFKVKVQEYKKPIPGLKTMEEGPELIAPKIPFKFLQMALSFYLDVYEKDKTEASLLFFWNKDNKRLPEVYSDNSPVKGLISEGELVVYVPRQENQGGLSEFHKDPVVDWLRTNLCILCETHSHHVMNAYFSGTDDANENATQFYGVWGHITSQQPKFAFRYVSGEAKIEISPDVLFEWPMVTTTTTEVITFEDETLEPLTSINQEHHMFKGPFKKLEYPTEWMEQHTAKRVVPALPTIGGRGTFPHNRSYVSRFDGRLDQIGWDFEHDPNAFNPAFEEDLSSRLMSGHTITGSSFENAEVIQFMNLPDEKNKLDIRDNIYDLCSEYERHGYSQVIESTINGMKQNAI
;
A
#
# COMPACT_ATOMS: atom_id res chain seq x y z
N MET A 1 -20.97 44.73 1.20
CA MET A 1 -20.34 43.65 1.99
C MET A 1 -19.12 43.19 1.20
N THR A 2 -17.94 43.69 1.53
CA THR A 2 -16.70 43.33 0.83
C THR A 2 -16.21 42.01 1.41
N LEU A 3 -16.34 40.92 0.65
CA LEU A 3 -15.78 39.61 1.02
C LEU A 3 -14.27 39.75 1.15
N ASN A 4 -13.76 39.65 2.37
CA ASN A 4 -12.33 39.66 2.67
C ASN A 4 -11.74 38.29 2.30
N LEU A 5 -11.41 38.14 1.00
CA LEU A 5 -10.84 36.92 0.41
C LEU A 5 -9.47 36.55 0.99
N THR A 6 -8.80 37.48 1.67
CA THR A 6 -7.46 37.30 2.22
C THR A 6 -7.42 36.20 3.29
N ASN A 7 -8.45 36.11 4.14
CA ASN A 7 -8.56 35.05 5.14
C ASN A 7 -8.96 33.70 4.51
N LEU A 8 -9.72 33.71 3.40
CA LEU A 8 -10.15 32.50 2.70
C LEU A 8 -8.99 31.84 1.91
N LEU A 9 -8.05 32.64 1.40
CA LEU A 9 -6.86 32.19 0.66
C LEU A 9 -5.68 31.82 1.59
N ALA A 10 -5.60 32.45 2.76
CA ALA A 10 -4.58 32.15 3.79
C ALA A 10 -4.77 30.76 4.40
N SER A 11 -6.01 30.26 4.51
CA SER A 11 -6.33 28.91 4.99
C SER A 11 -6.21 27.82 3.93
N GLN A 12 -5.94 28.16 2.67
CA GLN A 12 -5.81 27.16 1.62
C GLN A 12 -4.49 26.40 1.76
N VAL A 13 -4.59 25.07 1.85
CA VAL A 13 -3.45 24.12 1.81
C VAL A 13 -2.78 24.11 0.42
N THR A 14 -3.49 24.61 -0.60
CA THR A 14 -3.07 24.67 -2.00
C THR A 14 -2.51 26.05 -2.37
N GLY A 15 -1.36 26.07 -3.04
CA GLY A 15 -0.78 27.26 -3.69
C GLY A 15 -0.87 27.17 -5.22
N TYR A 16 -0.84 28.32 -5.88
CA TYR A 16 -0.73 28.41 -7.34
C TYR A 16 0.46 29.31 -7.67
N LEU A 17 1.42 28.78 -8.41
CA LEU A 17 2.70 29.45 -8.64
C LEU A 17 3.11 29.33 -10.12
N ALA A 18 3.93 30.27 -10.57
CA ALA A 18 4.63 30.19 -11.84
C ALA A 18 6.07 29.72 -11.60
N TYR A 19 6.57 28.82 -12.44
CA TYR A 19 7.96 28.36 -12.41
C TYR A 19 8.83 29.33 -13.21
N ASN A 20 9.37 30.34 -12.54
CA ASN A 20 10.22 31.39 -13.10
C ASN A 20 11.44 31.64 -12.21
N ASP A 21 12.18 32.72 -12.44
CA ASP A 21 13.37 33.08 -11.66
C ASP A 21 13.10 33.38 -10.18
N HIS A 22 11.84 33.61 -9.80
CA HIS A 22 11.42 33.88 -8.43
C HIS A 22 10.81 32.65 -7.74
N TYR A 23 10.79 31.50 -8.39
CA TYR A 23 10.29 30.27 -7.79
C TYR A 23 11.17 29.86 -6.60
N ASN A 24 10.57 29.76 -5.41
CA ASN A 24 11.26 29.44 -4.18
C ASN A 24 10.56 28.29 -3.45
N THR A 25 11.27 27.17 -3.30
CA THR A 25 10.80 25.96 -2.62
C THR A 25 10.55 26.14 -1.12
N ASP A 26 11.14 27.16 -0.48
CA ASP A 26 10.92 27.47 0.93
C ASP A 26 9.52 28.03 1.20
N THR A 27 8.94 28.71 0.21
CA THR A 27 7.63 29.36 0.32
C THR A 27 6.46 28.45 -0.06
N LEU A 28 6.74 27.21 -0.47
CA LEU A 28 5.72 26.26 -0.89
C LEU A 28 4.76 25.95 0.27
N LYS A 29 3.47 25.98 -0.04
CA LYS A 29 2.44 25.34 0.79
C LYS A 29 2.60 23.82 0.72
N LYS A 30 1.81 23.05 1.47
CA LYS A 30 1.86 21.58 1.42
C LYS A 30 1.64 21.07 -0.01
N ILE A 31 0.61 21.55 -0.69
CA ILE A 31 0.31 21.22 -2.09
C ILE A 31 0.37 22.50 -2.91
N ASN A 32 0.98 22.46 -4.09
CA ASN A 32 1.00 23.60 -5.01
C ASN A 32 0.77 23.12 -6.44
N TYR A 33 0.05 23.90 -7.21
CA TYR A 33 0.01 23.76 -8.66
C TYR A 33 0.96 24.78 -9.27
N VAL A 34 2.01 24.28 -9.90
CA VAL A 34 3.08 25.08 -10.47
C VAL A 34 2.96 25.04 -11.99
N THR A 35 2.70 26.20 -12.59
CA THR A 35 2.71 26.35 -14.05
C THR A 35 4.15 26.55 -14.50
N ALA A 36 4.67 25.62 -15.29
CA ALA A 36 5.97 25.70 -15.95
C ALA A 36 5.79 25.90 -17.46
N ALA A 37 6.88 26.18 -18.16
CA ALA A 37 6.85 26.35 -19.61
C ALA A 37 6.26 25.12 -20.31
N ASN A 38 6.65 23.93 -19.87
CA ASN A 38 6.29 22.64 -20.49
C ASN A 38 5.00 22.02 -19.93
N GLY A 39 4.37 22.60 -18.92
CA GLY A 39 3.17 21.98 -18.35
C GLY A 39 2.70 22.55 -17.03
N LEU A 40 1.61 22.00 -16.53
CA LEU A 40 1.15 22.18 -15.16
C LEU A 40 1.65 21.02 -14.31
N PHE A 41 2.20 21.34 -13.14
CA PHE A 41 2.74 20.37 -12.19
C PHE A 41 2.00 20.46 -10.86
N ARG A 42 1.71 19.31 -10.26
CA ARG A 42 1.37 19.20 -8.84
C ARG A 42 2.68 19.00 -8.07
N VAL A 43 2.98 19.94 -7.18
CA VAL A 43 4.18 19.95 -6.34
C VAL A 43 3.75 19.82 -4.88
N GLU A 44 4.08 18.69 -4.28
CA GLU A 44 3.78 18.42 -2.87
C GLU A 44 5.07 18.43 -2.04
N LYS A 45 5.15 19.34 -1.07
CA LYS A 45 6.27 19.44 -0.15
C LYS A 45 5.95 18.69 1.13
N THR A 46 6.79 17.73 1.46
CA THR A 46 6.81 17.01 2.74
C THR A 46 8.10 17.36 3.50
N PRO A 47 8.25 16.95 4.76
CA PRO A 47 9.53 17.13 5.45
C PRO A 47 10.69 16.30 4.88
N ILE A 48 10.42 15.26 4.09
CA ILE A 48 11.44 14.36 3.52
C ILE A 48 11.83 14.72 2.08
N ALA A 49 10.92 15.31 1.31
CA ALA A 49 11.08 15.52 -0.12
C ALA A 49 10.04 16.48 -0.69
N ILE A 50 10.35 17.03 -1.87
CA ILE A 50 9.43 17.74 -2.75
C ILE A 50 9.09 16.82 -3.92
N PHE A 51 7.84 16.39 -4.02
CA PHE A 51 7.36 15.52 -5.09
C PHE A 51 6.75 16.37 -6.20
N LYS A 52 7.29 16.30 -7.42
CA LYS A 52 6.81 17.05 -8.59
C LYS A 52 6.21 16.07 -9.59
N VAL A 53 4.91 16.20 -9.84
CA VAL A 53 4.16 15.38 -10.80
C VAL A 53 3.63 16.26 -11.91
N LYS A 54 3.86 15.91 -13.16
CA LYS A 54 3.30 16.62 -14.30
C LYS A 54 1.85 16.18 -14.50
N VAL A 55 0.91 17.09 -14.25
CA VAL A 55 -0.53 16.80 -14.40
C VAL A 55 -1.04 17.12 -15.81
N GLN A 56 -0.37 18.03 -16.51
CA GLN A 56 -0.73 18.40 -17.87
C GLN A 56 0.50 18.85 -18.66
N GLU A 57 0.69 18.28 -19.86
CA GLU A 57 1.70 18.73 -20.82
C GLU A 57 1.16 19.89 -21.67
N TYR A 58 1.99 20.89 -21.93
CA TYR A 58 1.65 21.96 -22.86
C TYR A 58 2.27 21.75 -24.24
N LYS A 59 1.44 21.77 -25.29
CA LYS A 59 1.88 21.62 -26.68
C LYS A 59 2.83 22.72 -27.17
N LYS A 60 2.76 23.90 -26.53
CA LYS A 60 3.63 25.03 -26.81
C LYS A 60 4.16 25.57 -25.48
N PRO A 61 5.45 25.88 -25.38
CA PRO A 61 6.01 26.41 -24.15
C PRO A 61 5.40 27.76 -23.82
N ILE A 62 5.07 28.00 -22.54
CA ILE A 62 4.63 29.33 -22.08
C ILE A 62 5.86 30.25 -22.03
N PRO A 63 5.88 31.36 -22.82
CA PRO A 63 7.00 32.30 -22.82
C PRO A 63 7.22 32.91 -21.43
N GLY A 64 8.49 33.06 -21.04
CA GLY A 64 8.88 33.66 -19.75
C GLY A 64 8.86 32.71 -18.55
N LEU A 65 8.43 31.45 -18.73
CA LEU A 65 8.56 30.40 -17.72
C LEU A 65 9.71 29.45 -18.04
N LYS A 66 10.21 28.75 -17.02
CA LYS A 66 11.23 27.69 -17.16
C LYS A 66 10.59 26.33 -17.35
N THR A 67 11.32 25.37 -17.90
CA THR A 67 10.90 23.96 -17.95
C THR A 67 11.13 23.30 -16.59
N MET A 68 10.14 22.55 -16.11
CA MET A 68 10.25 21.75 -14.89
C MET A 68 10.34 20.26 -15.25
N GLU A 69 11.15 19.52 -14.49
CA GLU A 69 11.25 18.06 -14.58
C GLU A 69 10.37 17.39 -13.52
N GLU A 70 9.76 16.27 -13.90
CA GLU A 70 9.05 15.37 -13.00
C GLU A 70 10.05 14.57 -12.15
N GLY A 71 9.68 14.31 -10.89
CA GLY A 71 10.50 13.54 -9.97
C GLY A 71 10.58 14.15 -8.58
N PRO A 72 11.17 13.39 -7.64
CA PRO A 72 11.38 13.85 -6.28
C PRO A 72 12.65 14.71 -6.16
N GLU A 73 12.63 15.64 -5.23
CA GLU A 73 13.82 16.34 -4.73
C GLU A 73 13.91 16.09 -3.23
N LEU A 74 14.92 15.33 -2.80
CA LEU A 74 15.06 14.95 -1.40
C LEU A 74 15.46 16.15 -0.53
N ILE A 75 14.76 16.30 0.59
CA ILE A 75 15.12 17.20 1.69
C ILE A 75 15.86 16.42 2.77
N ALA A 76 15.44 15.18 3.05
CA ALA A 76 16.17 14.25 3.91
C ALA A 76 17.41 13.70 3.19
N PRO A 77 18.49 13.35 3.91
CA PRO A 77 19.62 12.64 3.32
C PRO A 77 19.20 11.31 2.69
N LYS A 78 19.97 10.87 1.68
CA LYS A 78 19.81 9.51 1.14
C LYS A 78 20.07 8.48 2.24
N ILE A 79 19.36 7.35 2.15
CA ILE A 79 19.51 6.25 3.09
C ILE A 79 20.86 5.56 2.83
N PRO A 80 21.73 5.41 3.84
CA PRO A 80 22.99 4.70 3.67
C PRO A 80 22.78 3.29 3.14
N PHE A 81 23.57 2.89 2.14
CA PHE A 81 23.39 1.63 1.41
C PHE A 81 23.37 0.39 2.31
N LYS A 82 24.08 0.43 3.44
CA LYS A 82 24.09 -0.66 4.42
C LYS A 82 22.68 -1.05 4.90
N PHE A 83 21.75 -0.10 5.03
CA PHE A 83 20.40 -0.41 5.51
C PHE A 83 19.58 -1.17 4.48
N LEU A 84 19.81 -0.92 3.18
CA LEU A 84 19.25 -1.75 2.13
C LEU A 84 19.78 -3.19 2.23
N GLN A 85 21.08 -3.36 2.44
CA GLN A 85 21.69 -4.68 2.60
C GLN A 85 21.23 -5.40 3.87
N MET A 86 21.05 -4.68 4.98
CA MET A 86 20.51 -5.22 6.24
C MET A 86 19.08 -5.71 6.05
N ALA A 87 18.22 -4.88 5.48
CA ALA A 87 16.86 -5.28 5.17
C ALA A 87 16.84 -6.46 4.18
N LEU A 88 17.80 -6.56 3.24
CA LEU A 88 17.82 -7.70 2.29
C LEU A 88 18.20 -8.98 3.01
N SER A 89 19.12 -8.88 3.95
CA SER A 89 19.53 -9.98 4.82
C SER A 89 18.36 -10.45 5.70
N PHE A 90 17.57 -9.52 6.22
CA PHE A 90 16.35 -9.81 6.97
C PHE A 90 15.31 -10.53 6.11
N TYR A 91 14.99 -10.02 4.93
CA TYR A 91 14.02 -10.66 4.04
C TYR A 91 14.47 -12.05 3.59
N LEU A 92 15.77 -12.24 3.34
CA LEU A 92 16.35 -13.55 3.06
C LEU A 92 16.12 -14.54 4.21
N ASP A 93 16.35 -14.11 5.45
CA ASP A 93 16.22 -14.97 6.62
C ASP A 93 14.75 -15.29 6.95
N VAL A 94 13.83 -14.32 6.78
CA VAL A 94 12.38 -14.58 6.85
C VAL A 94 11.95 -15.59 5.80
N TYR A 95 12.37 -15.41 4.55
CA TYR A 95 12.05 -16.35 3.49
C TYR A 95 12.67 -17.73 3.73
N GLU A 96 13.91 -17.80 4.24
CA GLU A 96 14.56 -19.05 4.59
C GLU A 96 13.75 -19.83 5.63
N LYS A 97 13.32 -19.15 6.69
CA LYS A 97 12.58 -19.70 7.82
C LYS A 97 11.14 -20.08 7.46
N ASP A 98 10.38 -19.16 6.88
CA ASP A 98 8.92 -19.22 6.85
C ASP A 98 8.33 -19.16 5.42
N LYS A 99 9.14 -18.89 4.39
CA LYS A 99 8.74 -18.81 2.97
C LYS A 99 7.66 -17.75 2.68
N THR A 100 7.57 -16.72 3.52
CA THR A 100 6.63 -15.61 3.37
C THR A 100 7.34 -14.35 2.88
N GLU A 101 6.56 -13.33 2.56
CA GLU A 101 7.04 -11.95 2.43
C GLU A 101 7.38 -11.36 3.80
N ALA A 102 7.94 -10.15 3.79
CA ALA A 102 8.12 -9.31 4.96
C ALA A 102 8.25 -7.84 4.56
N SER A 103 7.91 -6.95 5.49
CA SER A 103 7.96 -5.51 5.35
C SER A 103 8.90 -4.86 6.35
N LEU A 104 9.46 -3.71 5.96
CA LEU A 104 10.30 -2.85 6.77
C LEU A 104 10.11 -1.39 6.36
N LEU A 105 10.10 -0.51 7.35
CA LEU A 105 9.80 0.91 7.19
C LEU A 105 11.02 1.77 7.56
N PHE A 106 11.19 2.85 6.80
CA PHE A 106 12.16 3.91 7.05
C PHE A 106 11.43 5.19 7.44
N PHE A 107 11.89 5.84 8.49
CA PHE A 107 11.38 7.13 8.96
C PHE A 107 12.51 8.13 9.14
N TRP A 108 12.16 9.42 9.02
CA TRP A 108 13.04 10.53 9.30
C TRP A 108 12.56 11.30 10.53
N ASN A 109 13.38 11.30 11.58
CA ASN A 109 13.16 11.96 12.86
C ASN A 109 13.72 13.38 12.86
N LYS A 110 13.21 14.22 11.95
CA LYS A 110 13.69 15.59 11.73
C LYS A 110 13.79 16.44 13.01
N ASP A 111 12.87 16.24 13.95
CA ASP A 111 12.76 17.04 15.17
C ASP A 111 13.44 16.38 16.38
N ASN A 112 14.21 15.31 16.19
CA ASN A 112 14.90 14.55 17.24
C ASN A 112 13.95 14.15 18.39
N LYS A 113 12.74 13.72 18.06
CA LYS A 113 11.75 13.26 19.04
C LYS A 113 12.25 11.99 19.72
N ARG A 114 11.96 11.85 21.02
CA ARG A 114 12.24 10.61 21.76
C ARG A 114 11.40 9.48 21.18
N LEU A 115 12.06 8.39 20.81
CA LEU A 115 11.43 7.20 20.24
C LEU A 115 10.75 6.36 21.33
N PRO A 116 9.71 5.59 21.00
CA PRO A 116 9.03 4.72 21.94
C PRO A 116 9.98 3.62 22.43
N GLU A 117 10.04 3.43 23.75
CA GLU A 117 10.88 2.41 24.39
C GLU A 117 10.06 1.18 24.80
N VAL A 118 8.74 1.33 24.96
CA VAL A 118 7.80 0.27 25.35
C VAL A 118 6.53 0.30 24.51
N TYR A 119 5.93 -0.87 24.31
CA TYR A 119 4.59 -1.05 23.76
C TYR A 119 3.51 -0.70 24.80
N SER A 120 2.24 -0.68 24.38
CA SER A 120 1.07 -0.43 25.25
C SER A 120 0.91 -1.45 26.37
N ASP A 121 1.51 -2.64 26.24
CA ASP A 121 1.54 -3.70 27.24
C ASP A 121 2.78 -3.64 28.17
N ASN A 122 3.55 -2.55 28.12
CA ASN A 122 4.84 -2.35 28.82
C ASN A 122 5.98 -3.29 28.42
N SER A 123 5.82 -4.11 27.37
CA SER A 123 6.96 -4.85 26.80
C SER A 123 7.91 -3.90 26.06
N PRO A 124 9.24 -4.16 26.04
CA PRO A 124 10.18 -3.29 25.34
C PRO A 124 9.91 -3.28 23.83
N VAL A 125 10.04 -2.11 23.20
CA VAL A 125 10.01 -1.99 21.73
C VAL A 125 11.18 -2.76 21.14
N LYS A 126 10.88 -3.59 20.14
CA LYS A 126 11.83 -4.43 19.41
C LYS A 126 11.81 -4.03 17.94
N GLY A 127 12.79 -4.45 17.15
CA GLY A 127 12.71 -4.23 15.70
C GLY A 127 13.05 -2.80 15.27
N LEU A 128 13.39 -1.92 16.21
CA LEU A 128 13.67 -0.50 15.96
C LEU A 128 15.16 -0.24 16.10
N ILE A 129 15.74 0.43 15.10
CA ILE A 129 17.07 1.03 15.20
C ILE A 129 17.03 2.48 14.74
N SER A 130 17.93 3.30 15.28
CA SER A 130 18.12 4.67 14.84
C SER A 130 19.59 5.01 14.69
N GLU A 131 19.95 5.70 13.61
CA GLU A 131 21.29 6.24 13.38
C GLU A 131 21.16 7.70 12.93
N GLY A 132 21.54 8.62 13.82
CA GLY A 132 21.19 10.04 13.65
C GLY A 132 19.66 10.20 13.64
N GLU A 133 19.12 10.95 12.70
CA GLU A 133 17.69 11.11 12.53
C GLU A 133 17.04 10.00 11.67
N LEU A 134 17.81 9.09 11.08
CA LEU A 134 17.24 7.94 10.36
C LEU A 134 16.76 6.89 11.35
N VAL A 135 15.51 6.48 11.23
CA VAL A 135 14.91 5.40 12.00
C VAL A 135 14.49 4.29 11.05
N VAL A 136 14.87 3.05 11.38
CA VAL A 136 14.48 1.85 10.63
C VAL A 136 13.70 0.95 11.56
N TYR A 137 12.53 0.50 11.12
CA TYR A 137 11.62 -0.27 11.94
C TYR A 137 11.06 -1.48 11.19
N VAL A 138 11.22 -2.66 11.79
CA VAL A 138 10.49 -3.88 11.41
C VAL A 138 9.23 -3.96 12.27
N PRO A 139 8.04 -3.82 11.66
CA PRO A 139 6.80 -3.86 12.42
C PRO A 139 6.45 -5.29 12.84
N ARG A 140 5.64 -5.39 13.90
CA ARG A 140 4.91 -6.62 14.25
C ARG A 140 4.01 -6.97 13.07
N GLN A 141 4.32 -8.07 12.41
CA GLN A 141 3.71 -8.40 11.13
C GLN A 141 3.29 -9.87 11.04
N GLU A 142 2.10 -10.08 10.49
CA GLU A 142 1.58 -11.39 10.10
C GLU A 142 1.77 -11.56 8.60
N ASN A 143 2.65 -12.49 8.21
CA ASN A 143 3.08 -12.60 6.82
C ASN A 143 2.55 -13.86 6.17
N GLN A 144 2.31 -13.74 4.87
CA GLN A 144 1.90 -14.79 3.94
C GLN A 144 2.79 -14.72 2.69
N GLY A 145 2.56 -15.61 1.72
CA GLY A 145 3.35 -15.66 0.50
C GLY A 145 3.19 -14.46 -0.45
N GLY A 146 2.19 -13.60 -0.24
CA GLY A 146 1.92 -12.42 -1.09
C GLY A 146 1.27 -11.25 -0.34
N LEU A 147 1.40 -11.24 0.99
CA LEU A 147 0.85 -10.18 1.84
C LEU A 147 1.58 -10.16 3.18
N SER A 148 1.94 -8.97 3.65
CA SER A 148 2.42 -8.73 5.02
C SER A 148 1.49 -7.72 5.71
N GLU A 149 0.81 -8.13 6.79
CA GLU A 149 -0.15 -7.28 7.51
C GLU A 149 0.45 -6.77 8.83
N PHE A 150 0.49 -5.45 9.02
CA PHE A 150 1.01 -4.83 10.25
C PHE A 150 0.20 -3.63 10.77
N HIS A 151 -1.04 -3.48 10.32
CA HIS A 151 -1.94 -2.36 10.70
C HIS A 151 -2.33 -2.32 12.19
N LYS A 152 -1.94 -3.32 12.99
CA LYS A 152 -2.22 -3.41 14.43
C LYS A 152 -1.01 -3.08 15.30
N ASP A 153 0.09 -2.62 14.70
CA ASP A 153 1.30 -2.28 15.44
C ASP A 153 1.23 -0.82 15.95
N PRO A 154 1.05 -0.60 17.27
CA PRO A 154 0.93 0.75 17.83
C PRO A 154 2.21 1.58 17.68
N VAL A 155 3.37 0.94 17.47
CA VAL A 155 4.63 1.66 17.20
C VAL A 155 4.60 2.24 15.79
N VAL A 156 4.04 1.53 14.80
CA VAL A 156 3.86 2.08 13.44
C VAL A 156 2.95 3.30 13.49
N ASP A 157 1.84 3.24 14.22
CA ASP A 157 0.91 4.36 14.36
C ASP A 157 1.58 5.56 15.04
N TRP A 158 2.36 5.31 16.10
CA TRP A 158 3.13 6.35 16.76
C TRP A 158 4.16 6.97 15.82
N LEU A 159 4.92 6.16 15.08
CA LEU A 159 5.96 6.63 14.15
C LEU A 159 5.36 7.43 12.99
N ARG A 160 4.24 6.97 12.40
CA ARG A 160 3.52 7.70 11.33
C ARG A 160 2.91 9.02 11.82
N THR A 161 2.52 9.08 13.09
CA THR A 161 1.95 10.30 13.70
C THR A 161 3.04 11.31 14.07
N ASN A 162 4.18 10.83 14.55
CA ASN A 162 5.20 11.69 15.17
C ASN A 162 6.41 11.96 14.28
N LEU A 163 6.76 11.04 13.39
CA LEU A 163 7.89 11.16 12.48
C LEU A 163 7.42 11.30 11.04
N CYS A 164 8.36 11.51 10.13
CA CYS A 164 8.07 11.58 8.70
C CYS A 164 8.40 10.22 8.07
N ILE A 165 7.41 9.53 7.52
CA ILE A 165 7.69 8.29 6.78
C ILE A 165 8.54 8.62 5.56
N LEU A 166 9.67 7.93 5.44
CA LEU A 166 10.62 8.09 4.34
C LEU A 166 10.30 7.09 3.25
N CYS A 167 10.24 5.80 3.58
CA CYS A 167 9.97 4.74 2.62
C CYS A 167 9.37 3.52 3.30
N GLU A 168 8.41 2.89 2.65
CA GLU A 168 7.87 1.59 3.03
C GLU A 168 8.35 0.56 2.02
N THR A 169 8.88 -0.56 2.51
CA THR A 169 9.39 -1.61 1.63
C THR A 169 8.85 -2.98 2.02
N HIS A 170 8.71 -3.85 1.03
CA HIS A 170 8.45 -5.27 1.23
C HIS A 170 9.20 -6.16 0.24
N SER A 171 9.24 -7.44 0.54
CA SER A 171 9.88 -8.46 -0.30
C SER A 171 8.87 -9.27 -1.09
N HIS A 172 9.14 -9.42 -2.37
CA HIS A 172 8.71 -10.52 -3.20
C HIS A 172 9.83 -11.57 -3.22
N HIS A 173 9.56 -12.77 -2.72
CA HIS A 173 10.55 -13.83 -2.56
C HIS A 173 11.38 -14.19 -3.82
N VAL A 174 10.98 -15.25 -4.53
CA VAL A 174 11.54 -15.66 -5.83
C VAL A 174 10.90 -14.95 -7.03
N MET A 175 9.99 -14.01 -6.81
CA MET A 175 9.25 -13.31 -7.86
C MET A 175 9.95 -12.02 -8.28
N ASN A 176 9.61 -11.48 -9.46
CA ASN A 176 10.08 -10.15 -9.87
C ASN A 176 9.62 -9.07 -8.89
N ALA A 177 10.36 -7.97 -8.86
CA ALA A 177 9.96 -6.75 -8.15
C ALA A 177 8.96 -6.00 -9.03
N TYR A 178 7.72 -5.85 -8.56
CA TYR A 178 6.68 -5.05 -9.20
C TYR A 178 5.62 -4.71 -8.15
N PHE A 179 4.82 -3.67 -8.40
CA PHE A 179 3.70 -3.32 -7.54
C PHE A 179 2.44 -4.06 -8.01
N SER A 180 1.79 -4.80 -7.11
CA SER A 180 0.55 -5.54 -7.38
C SER A 180 -0.68 -4.63 -7.32
N GLY A 181 -1.84 -5.16 -7.75
CA GLY A 181 -3.12 -4.45 -7.59
C GLY A 181 -3.50 -4.17 -6.13
N THR A 182 -3.10 -5.05 -5.21
CA THR A 182 -3.28 -4.85 -3.76
C THR A 182 -2.38 -3.72 -3.26
N ASP A 183 -1.12 -3.68 -3.70
CA ASP A 183 -0.21 -2.58 -3.37
C ASP A 183 -0.76 -1.27 -3.92
N ASP A 184 -1.28 -1.28 -5.15
CA ASP A 184 -1.93 -0.11 -5.73
C ASP A 184 -3.17 0.37 -4.96
N ALA A 185 -3.96 -0.54 -4.40
CA ALA A 185 -5.12 -0.17 -3.61
C ALA A 185 -4.73 0.40 -2.23
N ASN A 186 -3.62 -0.04 -1.65
CA ASN A 186 -3.22 0.29 -0.28
C ASN A 186 -2.20 1.44 -0.19
N GLU A 187 -1.32 1.59 -1.17
CA GLU A 187 -0.20 2.55 -1.17
C GLU A 187 -0.61 3.90 -1.80
N ASN A 188 -1.41 4.67 -1.08
CA ASN A 188 -1.93 5.97 -1.55
C ASN A 188 -1.40 7.18 -0.77
N ALA A 189 -0.53 6.98 0.23
CA ALA A 189 0.06 8.07 0.98
C ALA A 189 1.20 8.73 0.18
N THR A 190 1.36 10.05 0.31
CA THR A 190 2.47 10.77 -0.34
C THR A 190 3.81 10.40 0.32
N GLN A 191 4.51 9.40 -0.23
CA GLN A 191 5.78 8.88 0.27
C GLN A 191 6.48 8.03 -0.81
N PHE A 192 7.64 7.46 -0.47
CA PHE A 192 8.30 6.44 -1.27
C PHE A 192 7.84 5.03 -0.89
N TYR A 193 7.83 4.13 -1.88
CA TYR A 193 7.55 2.71 -1.72
C TYR A 193 8.58 1.88 -2.49
N GLY A 194 8.88 0.67 -2.01
CA GLY A 194 9.86 -0.21 -2.64
C GLY A 194 9.54 -1.70 -2.52
N VAL A 195 9.58 -2.42 -3.63
CA VAL A 195 9.40 -3.88 -3.68
C VAL A 195 10.70 -4.54 -4.08
N TRP A 196 11.10 -5.59 -3.37
CA TRP A 196 12.34 -6.31 -3.61
C TRP A 196 12.05 -7.72 -4.08
N GLY A 197 12.42 -8.01 -5.32
CA GLY A 197 12.17 -9.28 -5.99
C GLY A 197 13.43 -10.11 -6.16
N HIS A 198 13.25 -11.40 -6.43
CA HIS A 198 14.33 -12.36 -6.67
C HIS A 198 15.40 -12.28 -5.58
N ILE A 199 14.99 -12.17 -4.32
CA ILE A 199 15.90 -11.85 -3.21
C ILE A 199 16.97 -12.92 -3.00
N THR A 200 16.69 -14.18 -3.38
CA THR A 200 17.63 -15.30 -3.32
C THR A 200 18.63 -15.34 -4.48
N SER A 201 18.52 -14.44 -5.46
CA SER A 201 19.45 -14.32 -6.59
C SER A 201 20.74 -13.61 -6.19
N GLN A 202 21.81 -13.85 -6.94
CA GLN A 202 23.04 -13.02 -6.86
C GLN A 202 22.79 -11.59 -7.34
N GLN A 203 21.71 -11.36 -8.11
CA GLN A 203 21.28 -10.04 -8.53
C GLN A 203 19.78 -9.86 -8.25
N PRO A 204 19.40 -9.53 -6.99
CA PRO A 204 18.04 -9.14 -6.65
C PRO A 204 17.53 -8.00 -7.53
N LYS A 205 16.20 -7.93 -7.67
CA LYS A 205 15.49 -6.89 -8.41
C LYS A 205 14.84 -5.94 -7.43
N PHE A 206 14.75 -4.67 -7.83
CA PHE A 206 14.17 -3.62 -7.02
C PHE A 206 13.25 -2.79 -7.89
N ALA A 207 12.03 -2.54 -7.41
CA ALA A 207 11.10 -1.59 -7.98
C ALA A 207 10.84 -0.53 -6.92
N PHE A 208 11.08 0.74 -7.26
CA PHE A 208 10.79 1.86 -6.36
C PHE A 208 9.86 2.84 -7.06
N ARG A 209 8.99 3.45 -6.26
CA ARG A 209 8.13 4.53 -6.72
C ARG A 209 7.98 5.57 -5.64
N TYR A 210 7.50 6.74 -6.02
CA TYR A 210 6.83 7.64 -5.08
C TYR A 210 5.38 7.83 -5.49
N VAL A 211 4.56 8.13 -4.50
CA VAL A 211 3.15 8.45 -4.67
C VAL A 211 2.93 9.92 -4.31
N SER A 212 2.12 10.62 -5.08
CA SER A 212 1.84 12.04 -4.87
C SER A 212 0.49 12.40 -5.49
N GLY A 213 -0.56 12.44 -4.65
CA GLY A 213 -1.94 12.45 -5.14
C GLY A 213 -2.30 11.10 -5.75
N GLU A 214 -2.89 11.09 -6.95
CA GLU A 214 -3.25 9.85 -7.68
C GLU A 214 -2.07 9.28 -8.49
N ALA A 215 -0.98 10.04 -8.64
CA ALA A 215 0.16 9.62 -9.43
C ALA A 215 1.08 8.69 -8.64
N LYS A 216 1.51 7.62 -9.31
CA LYS A 216 2.47 6.63 -8.83
C LYS A 216 3.58 6.53 -9.87
N ILE A 217 4.75 7.06 -9.53
CA ILE A 217 5.83 7.26 -10.50
C ILE A 217 7.03 6.41 -10.11
N GLU A 218 7.43 5.52 -11.00
CA GLU A 218 8.62 4.69 -10.83
C GLU A 218 9.88 5.54 -10.83
N ILE A 219 10.81 5.18 -9.97
CA ILE A 219 12.10 5.86 -9.82
C ILE A 219 13.21 4.82 -9.65
N SER A 220 14.43 5.27 -9.96
CA SER A 220 15.62 4.47 -9.69
C SER A 220 15.92 4.42 -8.18
N PRO A 221 16.36 3.28 -7.63
CA PRO A 221 16.69 3.15 -6.20
C PRO A 221 17.74 4.15 -5.70
N ASP A 222 18.68 4.57 -6.55
CA ASP A 222 19.75 5.52 -6.19
C ASP A 222 19.21 6.92 -5.88
N VAL A 223 17.97 7.23 -6.26
CA VAL A 223 17.31 8.46 -5.83
C VAL A 223 17.19 8.50 -4.31
N LEU A 224 16.85 7.36 -3.68
CA LEU A 224 16.57 7.28 -2.24
C LEU A 224 17.76 6.73 -1.43
N PHE A 225 18.53 5.82 -2.00
CA PHE A 225 19.65 5.16 -1.32
C PHE A 225 21.00 5.69 -1.83
N GLU A 226 22.02 5.67 -0.98
CA GLU A 226 23.42 5.95 -1.34
C GLU A 226 24.02 4.80 -2.19
N TRP A 227 23.43 4.55 -3.36
CA TRP A 227 23.70 3.36 -4.13
C TRP A 227 25.10 3.38 -4.76
N PRO A 228 25.90 2.30 -4.64
CA PRO A 228 27.23 2.25 -5.22
C PRO A 228 27.16 2.17 -6.75
N MET A 229 27.93 3.04 -7.41
CA MET A 229 28.08 3.06 -8.86
C MET A 229 29.31 2.27 -9.29
N VAL A 230 29.17 1.51 -10.37
CA VAL A 230 30.24 0.74 -11.02
C VAL A 230 30.58 1.40 -12.34
N THR A 231 31.88 1.56 -12.59
CA THR A 231 32.39 2.03 -13.87
C THR A 231 33.00 0.86 -14.63
N THR A 232 32.40 0.49 -15.76
CA THR A 232 33.01 -0.45 -16.70
C THR A 232 33.84 0.34 -17.71
N THR A 233 35.13 0.02 -17.81
CA THR A 233 35.99 0.58 -18.86
C THR A 233 36.26 -0.51 -19.89
N THR A 234 35.81 -0.29 -21.13
CA THR A 234 36.03 -1.17 -22.27
C THR A 234 37.13 -0.55 -23.13
N THR A 235 38.22 -1.28 -23.30
CA THR A 235 39.32 -0.89 -24.18
C THR A 235 39.27 -1.74 -25.44
N GLU A 236 38.96 -1.11 -26.57
CA GLU A 236 38.96 -1.75 -27.88
C GLU A 236 40.26 -1.38 -28.60
N VAL A 237 41.04 -2.39 -28.96
CA VAL A 237 42.25 -2.21 -29.78
C VAL A 237 41.92 -2.63 -31.20
N ILE A 238 41.92 -1.66 -32.11
CA ILE A 238 41.74 -1.84 -33.55
C ILE A 238 43.13 -2.03 -34.16
N THR A 239 43.43 -3.26 -34.54
CA THR A 239 44.66 -3.61 -35.27
C THR A 239 44.41 -3.57 -36.77
N PHE A 240 45.39 -3.09 -37.53
CA PHE A 240 45.33 -3.03 -38.99
C PHE A 240 46.14 -4.18 -39.61
N GLU A 241 45.74 -4.65 -40.80
CA GLU A 241 46.50 -5.65 -41.56
C GLU A 241 47.81 -5.09 -42.12
N ASP A 242 47.87 -3.77 -42.29
CA ASP A 242 49.10 -3.07 -42.69
C ASP A 242 50.01 -2.92 -41.46
N GLU A 243 51.13 -3.65 -41.45
CA GLU A 243 52.13 -3.62 -40.37
C GLU A 243 52.80 -2.24 -40.19
N THR A 244 52.57 -1.29 -41.10
CA THR A 244 53.05 0.11 -40.96
C THR A 244 52.08 1.02 -40.21
N LEU A 245 50.86 0.56 -39.93
CA LEU A 245 49.85 1.31 -39.16
C LEU A 245 49.85 0.89 -37.70
N GLU A 246 50.02 1.88 -36.82
CA GLU A 246 49.93 1.68 -35.38
C GLU A 246 48.48 1.31 -34.97
N PRO A 247 48.29 0.34 -34.05
CA PRO A 247 46.97 0.00 -33.53
C PRO A 247 46.27 1.22 -32.91
N LEU A 248 45.00 1.40 -33.23
CA LEU A 248 44.16 2.40 -32.57
C LEU A 248 43.56 1.82 -31.30
N THR A 249 43.63 2.57 -30.21
CA THR A 249 42.95 2.20 -28.95
C THR A 249 41.78 3.13 -28.71
N SER A 250 40.57 2.57 -28.62
CA SER A 250 39.36 3.26 -28.19
C SER A 250 39.05 2.86 -26.75
N ILE A 251 38.75 3.84 -25.89
CA ILE A 251 38.37 3.60 -24.50
C ILE A 251 36.94 4.12 -24.32
N ASN A 252 36.02 3.22 -23.96
CA ASN A 252 34.64 3.56 -23.59
C ASN A 252 34.47 3.33 -22.09
N GLN A 253 33.79 4.26 -21.41
CA GLN A 253 33.45 4.13 -20.00
C GLN A 253 31.95 4.20 -19.81
N GLU A 254 31.39 3.17 -19.19
CA GLU A 254 29.97 3.10 -18.83
C GLU A 254 29.81 3.09 -17.30
N HIS A 255 28.96 3.98 -16.80
CA HIS A 255 28.61 4.04 -15.39
C HIS A 255 27.23 3.42 -15.16
N HIS A 256 27.14 2.44 -14.27
CA HIS A 256 25.87 1.78 -13.94
C HIS A 256 25.79 1.45 -12.45
N MET A 257 24.58 1.30 -11.94
CA MET A 257 24.37 0.90 -10.55
C MET A 257 24.89 -0.53 -10.29
N PHE A 258 25.54 -0.75 -9.15
CA PHE A 258 25.91 -2.09 -8.71
C PHE A 258 24.68 -2.98 -8.54
N LYS A 259 24.63 -4.11 -9.25
CA LYS A 259 23.45 -5.00 -9.27
C LYS A 259 23.56 -6.20 -8.33
N GLY A 260 24.64 -6.28 -7.55
CA GLY A 260 24.98 -7.44 -6.73
C GLY A 260 26.16 -8.24 -7.29
N PRO A 261 26.65 -9.24 -6.54
CA PRO A 261 26.05 -9.77 -5.31
C PRO A 261 26.17 -8.83 -4.11
N PHE A 262 25.08 -8.67 -3.39
CA PHE A 262 25.05 -7.86 -2.17
C PHE A 262 25.58 -8.68 -1.00
N LYS A 263 26.44 -8.07 -0.18
CA LYS A 263 26.94 -8.70 1.05
C LYS A 263 25.78 -8.87 2.03
N LYS A 264 25.59 -10.10 2.55
CA LYS A 264 24.71 -10.37 3.69
C LYS A 264 25.29 -9.66 4.92
N LEU A 265 24.52 -8.75 5.50
CA LEU A 265 24.90 -7.99 6.69
C LEU A 265 24.13 -8.49 7.90
N GLU A 266 24.75 -8.38 9.07
CA GLU A 266 24.06 -8.58 10.32
C GLU A 266 23.05 -7.45 10.57
N TYR A 267 21.95 -7.81 11.19
CA TYR A 267 20.91 -6.91 11.64
C TYR A 267 20.44 -7.36 13.04
N PRO A 268 19.75 -6.49 13.81
CA PRO A 268 19.32 -6.84 15.16
C PRO A 268 18.45 -8.10 15.16
N THR A 269 18.76 -9.06 16.03
CA THR A 269 18.03 -10.34 16.11
C THR A 269 16.55 -10.14 16.39
N GLU A 270 16.21 -9.07 17.10
CA GLU A 270 14.85 -8.61 17.40
C GLU A 270 13.98 -8.42 16.16
N TRP A 271 14.57 -8.14 14.98
CA TRP A 271 13.81 -8.04 13.73
C TRP A 271 13.11 -9.35 13.38
N MET A 272 13.77 -10.49 13.61
CA MET A 272 13.18 -11.82 13.38
C MET A 272 12.10 -12.17 14.42
N GLU A 273 12.08 -11.51 15.56
CA GLU A 273 11.06 -11.70 16.60
C GLU A 273 9.74 -10.99 16.27
N GLN A 274 9.79 -9.99 15.37
CA GLN A 274 8.61 -9.24 14.92
C GLN A 274 7.83 -9.94 13.80
N HIS A 275 8.43 -10.97 13.20
CA HIS A 275 7.86 -11.73 12.11
C HIS A 275 7.09 -12.96 12.64
N THR A 276 5.82 -13.07 12.25
CA THR A 276 5.02 -14.28 12.45
C THR A 276 4.46 -14.77 11.13
N ALA A 277 4.73 -16.02 10.78
CA ALA A 277 4.11 -16.69 9.64
C ALA A 277 2.64 -16.99 9.93
N LYS A 278 1.72 -16.46 9.13
CA LYS A 278 0.31 -16.80 9.20
C LYS A 278 0.11 -18.15 8.53
N ARG A 279 0.06 -19.22 9.34
CA ARG A 279 -0.24 -20.56 8.85
C ARG A 279 -1.70 -20.63 8.42
N VAL A 280 -1.95 -20.50 7.12
CA VAL A 280 -3.22 -20.91 6.53
C VAL A 280 -3.28 -22.43 6.68
N VAL A 281 -4.24 -22.95 7.46
CA VAL A 281 -4.46 -24.39 7.57
C VAL A 281 -4.78 -24.88 6.15
N PRO A 282 -3.97 -25.78 5.55
CA PRO A 282 -4.28 -26.30 4.24
C PRO A 282 -5.66 -26.97 4.32
N ALA A 283 -6.56 -26.60 3.42
CA ALA A 283 -7.85 -27.29 3.30
C ALA A 283 -7.57 -28.79 3.20
N LEU A 284 -8.17 -29.57 4.11
CA LEU A 284 -7.99 -31.02 4.16
C LEU A 284 -8.20 -31.61 2.76
N PRO A 285 -7.32 -32.50 2.28
CA PRO A 285 -7.51 -33.13 0.98
C PRO A 285 -8.83 -33.89 1.02
N THR A 286 -9.79 -33.46 0.21
CA THR A 286 -11.04 -34.19 -0.01
C THR A 286 -10.67 -35.57 -0.55
N ILE A 287 -10.80 -36.58 0.32
CA ILE A 287 -10.63 -37.99 -0.04
C ILE A 287 -11.81 -38.35 -0.95
N GLY A 288 -11.52 -38.49 -2.25
CA GLY A 288 -12.43 -39.10 -3.21
C GLY A 288 -12.98 -38.13 -4.26
N GLY A 289 -12.39 -38.17 -5.45
CA GLY A 289 -13.05 -38.05 -6.76
C GLY A 289 -14.09 -36.94 -6.98
N ARG A 290 -13.70 -35.97 -7.83
CA ARG A 290 -14.52 -34.91 -8.47
C ARG A 290 -15.03 -33.81 -7.52
N GLY A 291 -14.14 -32.89 -7.17
CA GLY A 291 -14.52 -31.60 -6.60
C GLY A 291 -14.63 -30.53 -7.67
N THR A 292 -15.83 -30.26 -8.16
CA THR A 292 -16.22 -28.87 -8.49
C THR A 292 -16.28 -28.13 -7.15
N PHE A 293 -15.54 -27.03 -7.00
CA PHE A 293 -15.64 -26.16 -5.83
C PHE A 293 -17.12 -25.85 -5.53
N PRO A 294 -17.60 -25.90 -4.28
CA PRO A 294 -18.89 -25.30 -3.99
C PRO A 294 -18.69 -23.78 -4.02
N HIS A 295 -19.27 -23.14 -5.03
CA HIS A 295 -19.51 -21.70 -5.09
C HIS A 295 -20.09 -21.19 -3.76
N ASN A 296 -19.81 -19.92 -3.44
CA ASN A 296 -20.28 -19.20 -2.26
C ASN A 296 -21.73 -19.58 -1.86
N ARG A 297 -21.88 -20.36 -0.80
CA ARG A 297 -23.20 -20.69 -0.25
C ARG A 297 -23.54 -19.69 0.84
N SER A 298 -24.54 -18.86 0.56
CA SER A 298 -25.14 -17.97 1.55
C SER A 298 -26.16 -18.72 2.39
N TYR A 299 -26.14 -18.53 3.70
CA TYR A 299 -27.09 -19.12 4.64
C TYR A 299 -27.93 -18.02 5.28
N VAL A 300 -29.21 -18.31 5.53
CA VAL A 300 -30.07 -17.44 6.34
C VAL A 300 -30.38 -18.15 7.65
N SER A 301 -30.15 -17.42 8.75
CA SER A 301 -30.51 -17.85 10.10
C SER A 301 -31.99 -17.60 10.34
N ARG A 302 -32.71 -18.64 10.76
CA ARG A 302 -34.06 -18.50 11.31
C ARG A 302 -33.99 -18.01 12.76
N PHE A 303 -35.05 -17.35 13.22
CA PHE A 303 -35.18 -16.90 14.62
C PHE A 303 -35.10 -18.05 15.66
N ASP A 304 -35.27 -19.31 15.22
CA ASP A 304 -35.14 -20.51 16.06
C ASP A 304 -33.71 -21.11 16.08
N GLY A 305 -32.74 -20.46 15.43
CA GLY A 305 -31.34 -20.86 15.42
C GLY A 305 -30.96 -21.94 14.40
N ARG A 306 -31.87 -22.31 13.48
CA ARG A 306 -31.55 -23.20 12.35
C ARG A 306 -31.10 -22.41 11.12
N LEU A 307 -30.10 -22.94 10.41
CA LEU A 307 -29.56 -22.36 9.17
C LEU A 307 -30.12 -23.09 7.95
N ASP A 308 -30.73 -22.35 7.02
CA ASP A 308 -31.11 -22.87 5.70
C ASP A 308 -30.17 -22.32 4.62
N GLN A 309 -29.80 -23.17 3.67
CA GLN A 309 -28.93 -22.81 2.56
C GLN A 309 -29.73 -22.17 1.43
N ILE A 310 -29.37 -20.95 1.00
CA ILE A 310 -29.94 -20.34 -0.20
C ILE A 310 -29.19 -20.86 -1.41
N GLY A 311 -29.90 -21.49 -2.35
CA GLY A 311 -29.31 -22.13 -3.52
C GLY A 311 -29.42 -21.29 -4.80
N TRP A 312 -28.77 -20.12 -4.88
CA TRP A 312 -28.61 -19.38 -6.15
C TRP A 312 -27.23 -18.70 -6.21
N ASP A 313 -26.50 -18.93 -7.31
CA ASP A 313 -25.19 -18.35 -7.59
C ASP A 313 -25.33 -16.88 -8.02
N PHE A 314 -24.76 -15.96 -7.22
CA PHE A 314 -24.57 -14.57 -7.64
C PHE A 314 -23.19 -14.41 -8.26
N GLU A 315 -23.08 -14.68 -9.54
CA GLU A 315 -22.01 -14.12 -10.37
C GLU A 315 -22.67 -13.41 -11.54
N HIS A 316 -22.73 -12.07 -11.51
CA HIS A 316 -22.44 -11.15 -12.62
C HIS A 316 -22.79 -9.69 -12.24
N ASP A 317 -21.78 -8.81 -12.40
CA ASP A 317 -21.83 -7.34 -12.53
C ASP A 317 -22.41 -6.47 -11.38
N PRO A 318 -21.57 -5.76 -10.58
CA PRO A 318 -22.03 -4.83 -9.55
C PRO A 318 -22.62 -3.50 -10.09
N ASN A 319 -22.68 -3.29 -11.42
CA ASN A 319 -23.24 -2.08 -12.03
C ASN A 319 -24.50 -2.30 -12.90
N ALA A 320 -25.07 -3.51 -12.93
CA ALA A 320 -26.30 -3.76 -13.67
C ALA A 320 -27.55 -3.38 -12.85
N PHE A 321 -27.85 -2.09 -12.73
CA PHE A 321 -29.21 -1.64 -12.41
C PHE A 321 -30.10 -1.87 -13.65
N ASN A 322 -30.80 -3.02 -13.69
CA ASN A 322 -31.80 -3.29 -14.71
C ASN A 322 -33.21 -3.12 -14.11
N PRO A 323 -34.03 -2.15 -14.57
CA PRO A 323 -35.35 -1.84 -14.00
C PRO A 323 -36.47 -2.86 -14.36
N ALA A 324 -36.13 -4.12 -14.62
CA ALA A 324 -37.08 -5.18 -14.98
C ALA A 324 -37.59 -6.01 -13.79
N PHE A 325 -37.50 -5.49 -12.56
CA PHE A 325 -37.84 -6.24 -11.34
C PHE A 325 -39.32 -6.16 -10.91
N GLU A 326 -40.19 -5.49 -11.68
CA GLU A 326 -41.62 -5.36 -11.33
C GLU A 326 -42.58 -6.24 -12.16
N GLU A 327 -42.16 -6.94 -13.23
CA GLU A 327 -43.15 -7.55 -14.14
C GLU A 327 -43.15 -9.08 -14.28
N ASP A 328 -42.22 -9.83 -13.66
CA ASP A 328 -42.13 -11.29 -13.87
C ASP A 328 -42.62 -12.16 -12.69
N LEU A 329 -43.50 -11.60 -11.85
CA LEU A 329 -44.16 -12.33 -10.75
C LEU A 329 -45.48 -13.03 -11.16
N SER A 330 -45.87 -13.01 -12.45
CA SER A 330 -47.21 -13.46 -12.85
C SER A 330 -47.29 -14.64 -13.83
N SER A 331 -46.20 -15.21 -14.37
CA SER A 331 -46.39 -16.37 -15.25
C SER A 331 -45.21 -17.36 -15.34
N ARG A 332 -45.36 -18.51 -14.67
CA ARG A 332 -45.33 -19.88 -15.25
C ARG A 332 -44.89 -20.90 -14.20
N LEU A 333 -45.91 -21.58 -13.67
CA LEU A 333 -45.82 -22.89 -13.02
C LEU A 333 -45.13 -23.91 -13.93
N MET A 334 -44.06 -24.55 -13.45
CA MET A 334 -43.79 -25.99 -13.64
C MET A 334 -42.81 -26.49 -12.55
N SER A 335 -43.35 -27.33 -11.65
CA SER A 335 -42.70 -28.41 -10.87
C SER A 335 -41.21 -28.31 -10.47
N GLY A 336 -40.80 -28.34 -9.21
CA GLY A 336 -41.54 -28.61 -7.99
C GLY A 336 -40.68 -28.46 -6.74
N HIS A 337 -41.35 -28.01 -5.68
CA HIS A 337 -41.12 -28.12 -4.23
C HIS A 337 -41.56 -26.80 -3.58
N THR A 338 -42.86 -26.71 -3.38
CA THR A 338 -43.52 -25.66 -2.62
C THR A 338 -43.13 -25.81 -1.15
N ILE A 339 -42.48 -24.81 -0.56
CA ILE A 339 -42.49 -24.60 0.89
C ILE A 339 -43.44 -23.42 1.14
N THR A 340 -44.62 -23.73 1.63
CA THR A 340 -45.61 -22.77 2.11
C THR A 340 -45.29 -22.41 3.56
N GLY A 341 -45.08 -21.11 3.84
CA GLY A 341 -44.86 -20.62 5.19
C GLY A 341 -44.76 -19.09 5.22
N SER A 342 -45.79 -18.45 5.77
CA SER A 342 -45.89 -17.00 5.99
C SER A 342 -45.00 -16.56 7.16
N SER A 343 -43.71 -16.27 6.92
CA SER A 343 -42.82 -15.71 7.94
C SER A 343 -41.53 -15.09 7.39
N PHE A 344 -41.63 -14.16 6.42
CA PHE A 344 -40.48 -13.40 5.92
C PHE A 344 -40.73 -11.90 5.81
N GLU A 345 -41.68 -11.35 6.55
CA GLU A 345 -41.68 -9.90 6.83
C GLU A 345 -40.72 -9.66 8.00
N ASN A 346 -39.63 -8.91 7.74
CA ASN A 346 -38.54 -8.53 8.67
C ASN A 346 -37.33 -9.48 8.82
N ALA A 347 -36.88 -10.16 7.76
CA ALA A 347 -35.61 -10.88 7.81
C ALA A 347 -34.40 -9.95 7.54
N GLU A 348 -33.48 -9.83 8.50
CA GLU A 348 -32.16 -9.24 8.31
C GLU A 348 -31.22 -10.24 7.62
N VAL A 349 -30.57 -9.83 6.53
CA VAL A 349 -29.54 -10.64 5.86
C VAL A 349 -28.20 -10.37 6.53
N ILE A 350 -27.78 -11.25 7.44
CA ILE A 350 -26.44 -11.22 8.02
C ILE A 350 -25.55 -12.19 7.23
N GLN A 351 -24.60 -11.64 6.47
CA GLN A 351 -23.62 -12.42 5.73
C GLN A 351 -22.52 -12.90 6.68
N PHE A 352 -22.53 -14.17 7.04
CA PHE A 352 -21.45 -14.76 7.84
C PHE A 352 -20.27 -15.14 6.94
N MET A 353 -19.12 -14.51 7.16
CA MET A 353 -17.84 -15.02 6.67
C MET A 353 -17.45 -16.27 7.48
N ASN A 354 -17.01 -17.29 6.76
CA ASN A 354 -16.69 -18.63 7.25
C ASN A 354 -15.69 -18.58 8.42
N LEU A 355 -16.12 -18.90 9.66
CA LEU A 355 -15.22 -19.06 10.80
C LEU A 355 -14.94 -20.57 11.02
N PRO A 356 -13.68 -21.03 11.02
CA PRO A 356 -13.36 -22.45 10.86
C PRO A 356 -13.25 -23.26 12.17
N ASP A 357 -13.83 -22.82 13.28
CA ASP A 357 -13.60 -23.50 14.58
C ASP A 357 -14.88 -23.69 15.42
N GLU A 358 -15.21 -24.94 15.75
CA GLU A 358 -16.36 -25.29 16.61
C GLU A 358 -16.21 -24.78 18.05
N LYS A 359 -15.02 -24.33 18.45
CA LYS A 359 -14.74 -23.84 19.80
C LYS A 359 -15.22 -22.41 20.06
N ASN A 360 -15.55 -21.64 19.01
CA ASN A 360 -15.98 -20.23 19.11
C ASN A 360 -17.49 -20.03 18.88
N LYS A 361 -18.29 -21.10 18.83
CA LYS A 361 -19.77 -21.01 18.71
C LYS A 361 -20.48 -20.42 19.95
N LEU A 362 -19.75 -20.18 21.04
CA LEU A 362 -20.33 -19.80 22.33
C LEU A 362 -20.29 -18.31 22.66
N ASP A 363 -19.97 -17.42 21.71
CA ASP A 363 -19.94 -15.98 22.02
C ASP A 363 -20.55 -15.07 20.94
N ILE A 364 -21.71 -15.46 20.43
CA ILE A 364 -22.48 -14.66 19.45
C ILE A 364 -23.17 -13.47 20.12
N ARG A 365 -23.43 -13.52 21.43
CA ARG A 365 -24.15 -12.48 22.16
C ARG A 365 -23.28 -11.26 22.45
N ASP A 366 -21.99 -11.46 22.76
CA ASP A 366 -21.09 -10.35 23.11
C ASP A 366 -20.60 -9.62 21.85
N ASN A 367 -20.43 -10.32 20.72
CA ASN A 367 -20.07 -9.71 19.43
C ASN A 367 -21.15 -8.77 18.85
N ILE A 368 -22.44 -9.01 19.15
CA ILE A 368 -23.53 -8.12 18.70
C ILE A 368 -23.52 -6.83 19.53
N TYR A 369 -23.24 -6.90 20.83
CA TYR A 369 -23.15 -5.71 21.68
C TYR A 369 -21.95 -4.84 21.33
N ASP A 370 -20.81 -5.43 20.98
CA ASP A 370 -19.62 -4.69 20.55
C ASP A 370 -19.84 -3.99 19.20
N LEU A 371 -20.46 -4.68 18.23
CA LEU A 371 -20.84 -4.06 16.95
C LEU A 371 -21.81 -2.89 17.15
N CYS A 372 -22.87 -3.06 17.94
CA CYS A 372 -23.83 -1.97 18.18
C CYS A 372 -23.18 -0.78 18.90
N SER A 373 -22.25 -1.03 19.83
CA SER A 373 -21.52 0.02 20.55
C SER A 373 -20.54 0.80 19.67
N GLU A 374 -19.96 0.14 18.66
CA GLU A 374 -19.05 0.76 17.69
C GLU A 374 -19.82 1.68 16.72
N TYR A 375 -21.01 1.26 16.27
CA TYR A 375 -21.88 2.08 15.42
C TYR A 375 -22.44 3.33 16.11
N GLU A 376 -22.75 3.26 17.41
CA GLU A 376 -23.09 4.44 18.22
C GLU A 376 -21.90 5.41 18.38
N ARG A 377 -20.69 4.88 18.60
CA ARG A 377 -19.45 5.68 18.71
C ARG A 377 -19.12 6.48 17.45
N HIS A 378 -19.48 5.97 16.29
CA HIS A 378 -19.22 6.62 15.00
C HIS A 378 -20.36 7.57 14.54
N GLY A 379 -21.38 7.81 15.37
CA GLY A 379 -22.39 8.85 15.10
C GLY A 379 -23.42 8.47 14.01
N TYR A 380 -23.54 7.19 13.66
CA TYR A 380 -24.49 6.69 12.65
C TYR A 380 -25.93 6.56 13.17
N SER A 381 -26.21 6.96 14.41
CA SER A 381 -27.54 6.93 15.03
C SER A 381 -28.61 7.68 14.23
N GLN A 382 -28.24 8.75 13.51
CA GLN A 382 -29.16 9.50 12.65
C GLN A 382 -29.59 8.75 11.38
N VAL A 383 -28.75 7.85 10.85
CA VAL A 383 -29.08 7.04 9.66
C VAL A 383 -30.10 5.97 10.02
N ILE A 384 -29.96 5.37 11.21
CA ILE A 384 -30.89 4.38 11.75
C ILE A 384 -32.24 5.02 12.08
N GLU A 385 -32.27 6.17 12.75
CA GLU A 385 -33.54 6.86 13.05
C GLU A 385 -34.27 7.38 11.80
N SER A 386 -33.56 7.87 10.78
CA SER A 386 -34.23 8.31 9.53
C SER A 386 -34.81 7.13 8.74
N THR A 387 -34.16 5.98 8.79
CA THR A 387 -34.60 4.75 8.12
C THR A 387 -35.81 4.16 8.85
N ILE A 388 -35.78 4.12 10.20
CA ILE A 388 -36.91 3.66 11.03
C ILE A 388 -38.12 4.61 10.90
N ASN A 389 -37.90 5.93 10.86
CA ASN A 389 -39.00 6.89 10.68
C ASN A 389 -39.57 6.88 9.25
N GLY A 390 -38.75 6.65 8.22
CA GLY A 390 -39.21 6.44 6.85
C GLY A 390 -40.06 5.16 6.70
N MET A 391 -39.71 4.10 7.43
CA MET A 391 -40.49 2.85 7.45
C MET A 391 -41.84 3.01 8.21
N LYS A 392 -41.91 3.85 9.26
CA LYS A 392 -43.17 4.13 9.96
C LYS A 392 -44.15 5.01 9.17
N GLN A 393 -43.67 5.87 8.27
CA GLN A 393 -44.54 6.70 7.43
C GLN A 393 -45.19 5.94 6.26
N ASN A 394 -44.64 4.79 5.88
CA ASN A 394 -45.19 3.93 4.82
C ASN A 394 -46.11 2.81 5.36
N ALA A 395 -46.48 2.88 6.64
CA ALA A 395 -47.33 1.89 7.31
C ALA A 395 -48.64 2.49 7.88
N ILE A 396 -49.21 3.51 7.21
CA ILE A 396 -50.61 3.94 7.36
C ILE A 396 -51.36 3.69 6.06
#